data_AF-A0A7V8Z4A2-F1
#
_entry.id   AF-A0A7V8Z4A2-F1
#
_cell.length_a   1.000
_cell.length_b   1.000
_cell.length_c   1.000
_cell.angle_alpha   90.00
_cell.angle_beta   90.00
_cell.angle_gamma   90.00
#
_symmetry.space_group_name_H-M   'P 1'
#
loop_
_entity.id
_entity.type
_entity.pdbx_description
1 polymer ?
#
loop_
_entity_poly.entity_id
_entity_poly.type
_entity_poly.pdbx_seq_one_letter_code
_entity_poly.pdbx_strand_id
1 'polypeptide(L)'
;MTRGGAITAQRALLAAGIDPDEVRRALPNVDPARTRITPASRAYRRVWAKGIVAVTAPWGISVVPEVFASLTDPNKAWRHGTLIVHELAHLDQYRRIGAWRHIGRYTGDYLSARWHGRNHWDAYRDIRLEVEARAIASRFAPGRHSP
;
A
#
# COMPACT_ATOMS: atom_id res chain seq x y z
N MET A 1 21.54 -14.96 -9.88
CA MET A 1 21.19 -13.69 -9.19
C MET A 1 20.15 -12.97 -10.03
N THR A 2 18.86 -13.17 -9.76
CA THR A 2 17.80 -12.39 -10.41
C THR A 2 17.95 -10.93 -9.99
N ARG A 3 18.28 -10.04 -10.93
CA ARG A 3 18.15 -8.59 -10.73
C ARG A 3 16.68 -8.35 -10.36
N GLY A 4 16.39 -8.14 -9.08
CA GLY A 4 15.04 -7.79 -8.62
C GLY A 4 14.70 -6.41 -9.15
N GLY A 5 14.18 -6.36 -10.38
CA GLY A 5 13.79 -5.12 -11.05
C GLY A 5 12.66 -4.41 -10.30
N ALA A 6 12.40 -3.16 -10.66
CA ALA A 6 11.15 -2.51 -10.27
C ALA A 6 10.05 -2.86 -11.28
N ILE A 7 8.81 -2.93 -10.83
CA ILE A 7 7.64 -2.89 -11.71
C ILE A 7 6.86 -1.60 -11.49
N THR A 8 5.99 -1.23 -12.42
CA THR A 8 5.03 -0.14 -12.20
C THR A 8 3.81 -0.65 -11.44
N ALA A 9 3.15 0.23 -10.68
CA ALA A 9 1.89 -0.08 -10.03
C ALA A 9 0.81 -0.43 -11.06
N GLN A 10 0.80 0.23 -12.22
CA GLN A 10 -0.07 -0.12 -13.34
C GLN A 10 0.07 -1.59 -13.75
N ARG A 11 1.31 -2.08 -13.93
CA ARG A 11 1.55 -3.49 -14.29
C ARG A 11 1.05 -4.45 -13.21
N ALA A 12 1.27 -4.11 -11.94
CA ALA A 12 0.81 -4.92 -10.81
C ALA A 12 -0.72 -4.98 -10.73
N LEU A 13 -1.40 -3.85 -10.93
CA LEU A 13 -2.87 -3.75 -10.94
C LEU A 13 -3.48 -4.55 -12.08
N LEU A 14 -2.97 -4.39 -13.31
CA LEU A 14 -3.41 -5.16 -14.47
C LEU A 14 -3.26 -6.67 -14.26
N ALA A 15 -2.11 -7.10 -13.73
CA ALA A 15 -1.88 -8.52 -13.41
C ALA A 15 -2.83 -9.04 -12.31
N ALA A 16 -3.29 -8.16 -11.42
CA ALA A 16 -4.26 -8.48 -10.38
C ALA A 16 -5.73 -8.42 -10.87
N GLY A 17 -5.98 -8.07 -12.14
CA GLY A 17 -7.32 -7.89 -12.68
C GLY A 17 -8.01 -6.60 -12.23
N ILE A 18 -7.25 -5.60 -11.77
CA ILE A 18 -7.76 -4.30 -11.34
C ILE A 18 -7.47 -3.26 -12.43
N ASP A 19 -8.50 -2.52 -12.86
CA ASP A 19 -8.35 -1.45 -13.84
C ASP A 19 -7.56 -0.25 -13.24
N PRO A 20 -6.35 0.05 -13.74
CA PRO A 20 -5.56 1.18 -13.27
C PRO A 20 -6.25 2.53 -13.48
N ASP A 21 -7.13 2.67 -14.46
CA ASP A 21 -7.85 3.92 -14.72
C ASP A 21 -8.96 4.16 -13.69
N GLU A 22 -9.63 3.12 -13.21
CA GLU A 22 -10.54 3.24 -12.06
C GLU A 22 -9.79 3.66 -10.79
N VAL A 23 -8.62 3.07 -10.56
CA VAL A 23 -7.76 3.46 -9.42
C VAL A 23 -7.33 4.93 -9.54
N ARG A 24 -6.92 5.37 -10.73
CA ARG A 24 -6.55 6.78 -10.98
C ARG A 24 -7.73 7.74 -10.77
N ARG A 25 -8.95 7.35 -11.15
CA ARG A 25 -10.16 8.15 -10.85
C ARG A 25 -10.43 8.26 -9.36
N ALA A 26 -10.18 7.19 -8.59
CA ALA A 26 -10.35 7.18 -7.14
C ALA A 26 -9.22 7.89 -6.38
N LEU A 27 -8.01 7.92 -6.94
CA LEU A 27 -6.79 8.48 -6.34
C LEU A 27 -6.17 9.53 -7.28
N PRO A 28 -6.78 10.72 -7.40
CA PRO A 28 -6.48 11.66 -8.48
C PRO A 28 -5.07 12.27 -8.41
N ASN A 29 -4.39 12.22 -7.26
CA ASN A 29 -3.03 12.75 -7.14
C ASN A 29 -1.97 11.69 -7.49
N VAL A 30 -2.36 10.47 -7.88
CA VAL A 30 -1.44 9.37 -8.16
C VAL A 30 -1.57 8.90 -9.60
N ASP A 31 -0.41 8.63 -10.21
CA ASP A 31 -0.32 8.00 -11.51
C ASP A 31 0.27 6.58 -11.33
N PRO A 32 -0.55 5.52 -11.46
CA PRO A 32 -0.08 4.14 -11.35
C PRO A 32 1.01 3.79 -12.37
N ALA A 33 1.03 4.43 -13.55
CA ALA A 33 2.01 4.17 -14.60
C ALA A 33 3.41 4.66 -14.20
N ARG A 34 3.48 5.72 -13.39
CA ARG A 34 4.73 6.32 -12.90
C ARG A 34 5.15 5.83 -11.51
N THR A 35 4.26 5.18 -10.78
CA THR A 35 4.54 4.71 -9.42
C THR A 35 5.30 3.39 -9.47
N ARG A 36 6.49 3.35 -8.88
CA ARG A 36 7.35 2.15 -8.86
C ARG A 36 7.07 1.30 -7.62
N ILE A 37 7.06 -0.01 -7.83
CA ILE A 37 7.06 -1.02 -6.77
C ILE A 37 8.42 -1.73 -6.82
N THR A 38 9.09 -1.81 -5.67
CA THR A 38 10.40 -2.46 -5.53
C THR A 38 10.43 -3.47 -4.39
N PRO A 39 11.20 -4.56 -4.51
CA PRO A 39 11.44 -5.43 -3.37
C PRO A 39 12.30 -4.71 -2.33
N ALA A 40 11.85 -4.71 -1.07
CA ALA A 40 12.55 -4.10 0.04
C ALA A 40 13.81 -4.91 0.39
N SER A 41 14.93 -4.22 0.56
CA SER A 41 16.18 -4.86 0.99
C SER A 41 16.06 -5.42 2.41
N ARG A 42 16.85 -6.45 2.74
CA ARG A 42 16.86 -7.04 4.10
C ARG A 42 17.19 -5.99 5.17
N ALA A 43 18.12 -5.07 4.88
CA ALA A 43 18.48 -4.00 5.81
C ALA A 43 17.32 -3.03 6.03
N TYR A 44 16.63 -2.62 4.96
CA TYR A 44 15.50 -1.70 5.06
C TYR A 44 14.32 -2.32 5.84
N ARG A 45 14.04 -3.60 5.66
CA ARG A 45 12.98 -4.30 6.42
C ARG A 45 13.22 -4.36 7.93
N ARG A 46 14.46 -4.15 8.42
CA ARG A 46 14.76 -4.19 9.87
C ARG A 46 14.13 -3.03 10.64
N VAL A 47 13.81 -1.92 9.98
CA VAL A 47 13.18 -0.77 10.63
C VAL A 47 11.64 -0.80 10.55
N TRP A 48 11.07 -1.84 9.94
CA TRP A 48 9.63 -2.00 9.81
C TRP A 48 9.05 -2.67 11.06
N ALA A 49 7.84 -2.27 11.46
CA ALA A 49 7.11 -2.96 12.52
C ALA A 49 6.80 -4.41 12.11
N LYS A 50 6.69 -5.31 13.10
CA LYS A 50 6.40 -6.72 12.85
C LYS A 50 5.05 -6.87 12.14
N GLY A 51 5.04 -7.60 11.00
CA GLY A 51 3.84 -7.85 10.21
C GLY A 51 3.62 -6.86 9.06
N ILE A 52 4.43 -5.80 8.94
CA ILE A 52 4.39 -4.89 7.79
C ILE A 52 4.99 -5.59 6.56
N VAL A 53 4.20 -5.65 5.49
CA VAL A 53 4.57 -6.30 4.22
C VAL A 53 4.82 -5.32 3.08
N ALA A 54 4.43 -4.06 3.25
CA ALA A 54 4.60 -2.98 2.29
C ALA A 54 4.74 -1.63 3.02
N VAL A 55 5.48 -0.71 2.40
CA VAL A 55 5.67 0.66 2.88
C VAL A 55 5.63 1.62 1.69
N THR A 56 4.82 2.66 1.81
CA THR A 56 4.77 3.76 0.85
C THR A 56 5.64 4.94 1.29
N ALA A 57 6.42 5.46 0.34
CA ALA A 57 7.21 6.67 0.48
C ALA A 57 6.96 7.61 -0.73
N PRO A 58 7.36 8.89 -0.68
CA PRO A 58 7.12 9.84 -1.77
C PRO A 58 7.64 9.42 -3.15
N TRP A 59 8.68 8.57 -3.18
CA TRP A 59 9.31 8.06 -4.41
C TRP A 59 8.75 6.72 -4.90
N GLY A 60 7.88 6.04 -4.14
CA GLY A 60 7.28 4.77 -4.55
C GLY A 60 6.94 3.83 -3.41
N ILE A 61 6.68 2.58 -3.76
CA ILE A 61 6.20 1.53 -2.87
C ILE A 61 7.29 0.46 -2.72
N SER A 62 7.63 0.11 -1.49
CA SER A 62 8.51 -1.02 -1.19
C SER A 62 7.71 -2.16 -0.58
N VAL A 63 7.87 -3.38 -1.09
CA VAL A 63 7.18 -4.57 -0.58
C VAL A 63 8.18 -5.65 -0.18
N VAL A 64 7.81 -6.55 0.72
CA VAL A 64 8.66 -7.71 1.02
C VAL A 64 8.87 -8.57 -0.24
N PRO A 65 10.02 -9.24 -0.40
CA PRO A 65 10.33 -10.02 -1.61
C PRO A 65 9.27 -11.06 -1.99
N GLU A 66 8.60 -11.65 -1.00
CA GLU A 66 7.55 -12.64 -1.16
C GLU A 66 6.30 -12.03 -1.84
N VAL A 67 5.90 -10.82 -1.41
CA VAL A 67 4.83 -10.04 -2.04
C VAL A 67 5.26 -9.59 -3.43
N PHE A 68 6.51 -9.12 -3.59
CA PHE A 68 7.03 -8.73 -4.90
C PHE A 68 6.94 -9.87 -5.92
N ALA A 69 7.39 -11.06 -5.53
CA ALA A 69 7.31 -12.26 -6.37
C ALA A 69 5.86 -12.58 -6.75
N SER A 70 4.92 -12.48 -5.80
CA SER A 70 3.48 -12.66 -6.06
C SER A 70 2.92 -11.65 -7.07
N LEU A 71 3.34 -10.39 -7.00
CA LEU A 71 2.87 -9.33 -7.91
C LEU A 71 3.42 -9.48 -9.33
N THR A 72 4.58 -10.13 -9.48
CA THR A 72 5.18 -10.42 -10.79
C THR A 72 4.71 -11.73 -11.41
N ASP A 73 4.02 -12.58 -10.65
CA ASP A 73 3.46 -13.86 -11.10
C ASP A 73 1.98 -13.64 -11.51
N PRO A 74 1.62 -13.79 -12.79
CA PRO A 74 0.25 -13.56 -13.26
C PRO A 74 -0.78 -14.47 -12.59
N ASN A 75 -0.37 -15.64 -12.07
CA ASN A 75 -1.28 -16.56 -11.39
C ASN A 75 -1.51 -16.20 -9.90
N LYS A 76 -0.76 -15.24 -9.37
CA LYS A 76 -0.78 -14.88 -7.94
C LYS A 76 -0.96 -13.38 -7.69
N ALA A 77 -0.84 -12.52 -8.69
CA ALA A 77 -0.91 -11.07 -8.53
C ALA A 77 -2.22 -10.61 -7.89
N TRP A 78 -3.34 -11.29 -8.21
CA TRP A 78 -4.66 -11.05 -7.62
C TRP A 78 -4.67 -11.05 -6.08
N ARG A 79 -3.78 -11.81 -5.43
CA ARG A 79 -3.69 -11.90 -3.96
C ARG A 79 -3.30 -10.59 -3.29
N HIS A 80 -2.60 -9.72 -4.01
CA HIS A 80 -2.00 -8.49 -3.47
C HIS A 80 -2.40 -7.24 -4.26
N GLY A 81 -3.37 -7.34 -5.18
CA GLY A 81 -3.87 -6.17 -5.92
C GLY A 81 -4.45 -5.10 -5.00
N THR A 82 -5.28 -5.49 -4.03
CA THR A 82 -5.85 -4.58 -3.03
C THR A 82 -4.80 -3.94 -2.12
N LEU A 83 -3.73 -4.68 -1.79
CA LEU A 83 -2.58 -4.13 -1.08
C LEU A 83 -1.95 -3.00 -1.88
N ILE A 84 -1.76 -3.16 -3.20
CA ILE A 84 -1.21 -2.09 -4.03
C ILE A 84 -2.14 -0.87 -4.08
N VAL A 85 -3.45 -1.06 -4.16
CA VAL A 85 -4.40 0.06 -4.09
C VAL A 85 -4.30 0.79 -2.74
N HIS A 86 -4.16 0.06 -1.64
CA HIS A 86 -3.97 0.63 -0.30
C HIS A 86 -2.69 1.48 -0.22
N GLU A 87 -1.57 0.97 -0.72
CA GLU A 87 -0.30 1.72 -0.78
C GLU A 87 -0.41 2.97 -1.68
N LEU A 88 -1.10 2.87 -2.82
CA LEU A 88 -1.37 4.05 -3.67
C LEU A 88 -2.22 5.10 -2.95
N ALA A 89 -3.15 4.69 -2.08
CA ALA A 89 -3.94 5.63 -1.29
C ALA A 89 -3.05 6.42 -0.31
N HIS A 90 -2.04 5.79 0.29
CA HIS A 90 -1.05 6.53 1.07
C HIS A 90 -0.25 7.52 0.23
N LEU A 91 0.11 7.15 -1.00
CA LEU A 91 0.82 8.06 -1.91
C LEU A 91 -0.07 9.26 -2.31
N ASP A 92 -1.37 9.04 -2.52
CA ASP A 92 -2.35 10.12 -2.76
C ASP A 92 -2.44 11.04 -1.54
N GLN A 93 -2.57 10.48 -0.34
CA GLN A 93 -2.58 11.23 0.90
C GLN A 93 -1.29 12.06 1.05
N TYR A 94 -0.12 11.47 0.79
CA TYR A 94 1.16 12.19 0.81
C TYR A 94 1.16 13.41 -0.10
N ARG A 95 0.61 13.28 -1.31
CA ARG A 95 0.56 14.36 -2.30
C ARG A 95 -0.53 15.39 -1.98
N ARG A 96 -1.65 14.96 -1.39
CA ARG A 96 -2.79 15.83 -1.02
C ARG A 96 -2.50 16.71 0.19
N ILE A 97 -1.90 16.15 1.25
CA ILE A 97 -1.68 16.88 2.51
C ILE A 97 -0.21 17.18 2.83
N GLY A 98 0.73 16.61 2.09
CA GLY A 98 2.18 16.74 2.32
C GLY A 98 2.71 15.76 3.36
N ALA A 99 3.98 15.36 3.22
CA ALA A 99 4.62 14.33 4.04
C ALA A 99 4.62 14.63 5.54
N TRP A 100 4.93 15.86 5.94
CA TRP A 100 4.97 16.23 7.36
C TRP A 100 3.60 16.17 8.03
N ARG A 101 2.54 16.61 7.34
CA ARG A 101 1.18 16.53 7.87
C ARG A 101 0.67 15.10 7.90
N HIS A 102 1.05 14.28 6.92
CA HIS A 102 0.73 12.86 6.91
C HIS A 102 1.32 12.16 8.12
N ILE A 103 2.64 12.29 8.33
CA ILE A 103 3.34 11.72 9.48
C ILE A 103 2.77 12.25 10.80
N GLY A 104 2.52 13.56 10.89
CA GLY A 104 1.95 14.18 12.10
C GLY A 104 0.56 13.63 12.45
N ARG A 105 -0.34 13.50 11.46
CA ARG A 105 -1.67 12.91 11.66
C ARG A 105 -1.59 11.44 12.03
N TYR A 106 -0.75 10.69 11.31
CA TYR A 106 -0.56 9.27 11.53
C TYR A 106 -0.06 8.98 12.96
N THR A 107 1.03 9.64 13.37
CA THR A 107 1.61 9.48 14.69
C THR A 107 0.69 10.04 15.78
N GLY A 108 -0.02 11.14 15.53
CA GLY A 108 -0.98 11.71 16.47
C GLY A 108 -2.14 10.76 16.78
N ASP A 109 -2.78 10.20 15.76
CA ASP A 109 -3.86 9.22 15.91
C ASP A 109 -3.35 7.96 16.66
N TYR A 110 -2.18 7.45 16.27
CA TYR A 110 -1.56 6.30 16.90
C TYR A 110 -1.25 6.53 18.39
N LEU A 111 -0.58 7.64 18.73
CA LEU A 111 -0.21 7.95 20.12
C LEU A 111 -1.45 8.19 20.98
N SER A 112 -2.47 8.88 20.45
CA SER A 112 -3.74 9.06 21.14
C SER A 112 -4.39 7.71 21.43
N ALA A 113 -4.49 6.80 20.46
CA ALA A 113 -5.08 5.48 20.67
C ALA A 113 -4.28 4.63 21.67
N ARG A 114 -2.94 4.70 21.63
CA ARG A 114 -2.06 4.02 22.60
C ARG A 114 -2.22 4.60 24.02
N TRP A 115 -2.39 5.91 24.15
CA TRP A 115 -2.66 6.58 25.43
C TRP A 115 -3.99 6.14 26.05
N HIS A 116 -5.00 5.87 25.22
CA HIS A 116 -6.28 5.30 25.64
C HIS A 116 -6.25 3.77 25.81
N GLY A 117 -5.07 3.17 25.94
CA GLY A 117 -4.90 1.75 26.27
C GLY A 117 -5.13 0.75 25.13
N ARG A 118 -5.41 1.19 23.90
CA ARG A 118 -5.58 0.28 22.74
C ARG A 118 -4.26 -0.37 22.41
N ASN A 119 -4.23 -1.67 22.15
CA ASN A 119 -2.99 -2.38 21.73
C ASN A 119 -2.45 -1.82 20.39
N HIS A 120 -1.23 -2.22 20.01
CA HIS A 120 -0.59 -1.73 18.78
C HIS A 120 -1.47 -1.89 17.54
N TRP A 121 -2.12 -3.04 17.38
CA TRP A 121 -2.91 -3.35 16.19
C TRP A 121 -4.22 -2.59 16.15
N ASP A 122 -4.89 -2.43 17.29
CA ASP A 122 -6.12 -1.65 17.37
C ASP A 122 -5.81 -0.17 17.14
N ALA A 123 -4.78 0.36 17.80
CA ALA A 123 -4.30 1.72 17.57
C ALA A 123 -3.97 1.98 16.10
N TYR A 124 -3.30 1.04 15.43
CA TYR A 124 -3.00 1.11 14.00
C TYR A 124 -4.27 1.12 13.14
N ARG A 125 -5.23 0.23 13.43
CA ARG A 125 -6.48 0.09 12.67
C ARG A 125 -7.44 1.27 12.83
N ASP A 126 -7.26 2.10 13.84
CA ASP A 126 -8.11 3.27 14.05
C ASP A 126 -7.53 4.57 13.47
N ILE A 127 -6.28 4.55 12.98
CA ILE A 127 -5.68 5.71 12.33
C ILE A 127 -6.55 6.11 11.14
N ARG A 128 -6.95 7.39 11.08
CA ARG A 128 -7.92 7.86 10.09
C ARG A 128 -7.41 7.67 8.66
N LEU A 129 -6.11 7.87 8.44
CA LEU A 129 -5.46 7.64 7.15
C LEU A 129 -5.48 6.16 6.73
N GLU A 130 -5.33 5.25 7.69
CA GLU A 130 -5.42 3.80 7.47
C GLU A 130 -6.86 3.36 7.16
N VAL A 131 -7.84 3.97 7.82
CA VAL A 131 -9.27 3.73 7.56
C VAL A 131 -9.65 4.20 6.16
N GLU A 132 -9.25 5.41 5.76
CA GLU A 132 -9.48 5.94 4.41
C GLU A 132 -8.81 5.04 3.34
N ALA A 133 -7.55 4.66 3.54
CA ALA A 133 -6.83 3.80 2.60
C ALA A 133 -7.49 2.42 2.45
N ARG A 134 -7.95 1.80 3.55
CA ARG A 134 -8.71 0.54 3.51
C ARG A 134 -10.07 0.68 2.83
N ALA A 135 -10.79 1.76 3.09
CA ALA A 135 -12.09 2.02 2.47
C ALA A 135 -11.97 2.23 0.96
N ILE A 136 -10.89 2.82 0.48
CA ILE A 136 -10.62 2.92 -0.95
C ILE A 136 -10.25 1.56 -1.52
N ALA A 137 -9.29 0.85 -0.90
CA ALA A 137 -8.81 -0.44 -1.37
C ALA A 137 -9.91 -1.52 -1.44
N SER A 138 -10.87 -1.51 -0.51
CA SER A 138 -11.97 -2.48 -0.49
C SER A 138 -12.91 -2.36 -1.69
N ARG A 139 -12.99 -1.19 -2.35
CA ARG A 139 -13.76 -0.99 -3.59
C ARG A 139 -13.19 -1.78 -4.78
N PHE A 140 -11.92 -2.18 -4.67
CA PHE A 140 -11.17 -2.93 -5.69
C PHE A 140 -10.84 -4.35 -5.24
N ALA A 141 -11.42 -4.80 -4.12
CA ALA A 141 -11.35 -6.20 -3.78
C ALA A 141 -11.98 -6.98 -4.92
N PRO A 142 -11.29 -7.97 -5.51
CA PRO A 142 -11.92 -8.83 -6.49
C PRO A 142 -13.20 -9.34 -5.83
N GLY A 143 -14.35 -9.02 -6.43
CA GLY A 143 -15.60 -9.64 -6.04
C GLY A 143 -15.30 -11.14 -5.96
N ARG A 144 -15.68 -11.80 -4.86
CA ARG A 144 -15.50 -13.25 -4.76
C ARG A 144 -16.15 -13.83 -6.01
N HIS A 145 -15.34 -14.23 -6.98
CA HIS A 145 -15.78 -15.12 -8.02
C HIS A 145 -16.07 -16.41 -7.26
N SER A 146 -17.33 -16.57 -6.86
CA SER A 146 -17.87 -17.90 -6.61
C SER A 146 -17.59 -18.70 -7.89
N PRO A 147 -17.03 -19.92 -7.78
CA PRO A 147 -17.01 -20.83 -8.91
C PRO A 147 -18.43 -21.06 -9.46
#